data_AF-A0A2G6VWS7-F1
#
_entry.id   AF-A0A2G6VWS7-F1
#
_cell.length_a   1.000
_cell.length_b   1.000
_cell.length_c   1.000
_cell.angle_alpha   90.00
_cell.angle_beta   90.00
_cell.angle_gamma   90.00
#
_symmetry.space_group_name_H-M   'P 1'
#
loop_
_entity.id
_entity.type
_entity.pdbx_description
1 polymer ?
#
loop_
_entity_poly.entity_id
_entity_poly.type
_entity_poly.pdbx_seq_one_letter_code
_entity_poly.pdbx_strand_id
1 'polypeptide(L)'
;MKDVIARTNRFYIEMSRKVLSEKEYDVLQKLLIEKMTLQEVASIYGVTGENVRQIFERTYKKVKSVTELLAEIDDYKQKLQQLKYDFKCETQQIKKRKNKAEIEIDQHKLLIASHFPFSKRMYSMFEVLDIDTIGQLAEIPLKSFGCFRRFKGQCKKELIAFIEFENIEHLFEGFSVWKTQPIE
;
A
#
# COMPACT_ATOMS: atom_id res chain seq x y z
N MET A 1 20.89 -40.94 4.07
CA MET A 1 20.28 -40.90 5.43
C MET A 1 21.21 -40.35 6.51
N LYS A 2 22.45 -40.87 6.68
CA LYS A 2 23.40 -40.37 7.71
C LYS A 2 23.70 -38.86 7.63
N ASP A 3 23.75 -38.30 6.43
CA ASP A 3 24.06 -36.87 6.19
C ASP A 3 22.89 -35.93 6.53
N VAL A 4 21.66 -36.37 6.30
CA VAL A 4 20.44 -35.60 6.66
C VAL A 4 20.32 -35.49 8.18
N ILE A 5 20.52 -36.59 8.91
CA ILE A 5 20.47 -36.61 10.38
C ILE A 5 21.54 -35.68 10.97
N ALA A 6 22.75 -35.68 10.42
CA ALA A 6 23.82 -34.79 10.88
C ALA A 6 23.50 -33.30 10.63
N ARG A 7 22.92 -32.98 9.47
CA ARG A 7 22.46 -31.60 9.16
C ARG A 7 21.31 -31.16 10.08
N THR A 8 20.34 -32.03 10.32
CA THR A 8 19.22 -31.75 11.22
C THR A 8 19.72 -31.55 12.66
N ASN A 9 20.64 -32.39 13.14
CA ASN A 9 21.25 -32.25 14.46
C ASN A 9 22.02 -30.93 14.60
N ARG A 10 22.79 -30.54 13.58
CA ARG A 10 23.54 -29.28 13.56
C ARG A 10 22.62 -28.06 13.58
N PHE A 11 21.52 -28.12 12.81
CA PHE A 11 20.49 -27.07 12.81
C PHE A 11 19.81 -26.93 14.17
N TYR A 12 19.47 -28.04 14.84
CA TYR A 12 18.92 -28.02 16.20
C TYR A 12 19.87 -27.35 17.19
N ILE A 13 21.17 -27.63 17.10
CA ILE A 13 22.17 -27.00 17.96
C ILE A 13 22.27 -25.49 17.70
N GLU A 14 22.36 -25.06 16.44
CA GLU A 14 22.41 -23.63 16.10
C GLU A 14 21.19 -22.86 16.60
N MET A 15 19.98 -23.41 16.40
CA MET A 15 18.73 -22.80 16.87
C MET A 15 18.67 -22.73 18.40
N SER A 16 19.24 -23.73 19.07
CA SER A 16 19.22 -23.83 20.54
C SER A 16 20.27 -22.95 21.23
N ARG A 17 21.29 -22.45 20.53
CA ARG A 17 22.38 -21.63 21.09
C ARG A 17 21.89 -20.38 21.83
N LYS A 18 20.76 -19.79 21.42
CA LYS A 18 20.18 -18.61 22.07
C LYS A 18 19.15 -18.93 23.16
N VAL A 19 18.75 -20.19 23.28
CA VAL A 19 17.67 -20.65 24.16
C VAL A 19 18.21 -21.48 25.31
N LEU A 20 19.39 -22.07 25.15
CA LEU A 20 20.05 -22.92 26.13
C LEU A 20 21.10 -22.20 26.95
N SER A 21 21.28 -22.68 28.18
CA SER A 21 22.48 -22.36 28.94
C SER A 21 23.71 -23.04 28.34
N GLU A 22 24.89 -22.47 28.55
CA GLU A 22 26.17 -23.02 28.06
C GLU A 22 26.35 -24.51 28.42
N LYS A 23 25.89 -24.93 29.62
CA LYS A 23 25.94 -26.33 30.07
C LYS A 23 24.98 -27.25 29.30
N GLU A 24 23.76 -26.79 29.04
CA GLU A 24 22.76 -27.57 28.27
C GLU A 24 23.20 -27.70 26.81
N TYR A 25 23.77 -26.64 26.24
CA TYR A 25 24.29 -26.60 24.88
C TYR A 25 25.49 -27.55 24.69
N ASP A 26 26.45 -27.54 25.61
CA ASP A 26 27.64 -28.40 25.55
C ASP A 26 27.27 -29.89 25.69
N VAL A 27 26.31 -30.23 26.56
CA VAL A 27 25.76 -31.59 26.67
C VAL A 27 25.10 -32.05 25.36
N LEU A 28 24.31 -31.19 24.72
CA LEU A 28 23.66 -31.49 23.44
C LEU A 28 24.65 -31.61 22.28
N GLN A 29 25.70 -30.80 22.27
CA GLN A 29 26.79 -30.88 21.29
C GLN A 29 27.50 -32.23 21.37
N LYS A 30 27.83 -32.69 22.57
CA LYS A 30 28.49 -33.99 22.77
C LYS A 30 27.59 -35.18 22.41
N LEU A 31 26.28 -35.08 22.67
CA LEU A 31 25.33 -36.14 22.33
C LEU A 31 24.99 -36.19 20.83
N LEU A 32 24.73 -35.04 20.19
CA LEU A 32 24.17 -34.99 18.84
C LEU A 32 25.22 -34.86 17.73
N ILE A 33 26.37 -34.23 18.01
CA ILE A 33 27.47 -34.06 17.04
C ILE A 33 28.58 -35.08 17.32
N GLU A 34 29.05 -35.20 18.56
CA GLU A 34 30.14 -36.12 18.91
C GLU A 34 29.67 -37.57 19.11
N LYS A 35 28.35 -37.79 19.15
CA LYS A 35 27.68 -39.11 19.28
C LYS A 35 28.13 -39.90 20.52
N MET A 36 28.51 -39.18 21.58
CA MET A 36 28.83 -39.81 22.86
C MET A 36 27.60 -40.45 23.48
N THR A 37 27.79 -41.54 24.20
CA THR A 37 26.72 -42.21 24.93
C THR A 37 26.33 -41.40 26.17
N LEU A 38 25.09 -41.59 26.63
CA LEU A 38 24.58 -40.92 27.83
C LEU A 38 25.45 -41.18 29.08
N GLN A 39 26.11 -42.34 29.15
CA GLN A 39 26.99 -42.73 30.25
C GLN A 39 28.36 -42.03 30.19
N GLU A 40 28.90 -41.80 29.00
CA GLU A 40 30.16 -41.06 28.81
C GLU A 40 29.96 -39.57 29.12
N VAL A 41 28.87 -38.97 28.65
CA VAL A 41 28.53 -37.57 28.97
C VAL A 41 28.23 -37.42 30.46
N ALA A 42 27.49 -38.34 31.06
CA ALA A 42 27.28 -38.42 32.50
C ALA A 42 28.60 -38.42 33.30
N SER A 43 29.56 -39.23 32.86
CA SER A 43 30.88 -39.36 33.50
C SER A 43 31.71 -38.07 33.40
N ILE A 44 31.65 -37.35 32.26
CA ILE A 44 32.38 -36.09 32.06
C ILE A 44 31.89 -34.97 33.00
N TYR A 45 30.58 -34.90 33.26
CA TYR A 45 29.99 -33.85 34.09
C TYR A 45 29.71 -34.29 35.54
N GLY A 46 30.05 -35.51 35.91
CA GLY A 46 29.80 -36.07 37.25
C GLY A 46 28.31 -36.18 37.60
N VAL A 47 27.44 -36.37 36.60
CA VAL A 47 25.99 -36.50 36.75
C VAL A 47 25.50 -37.86 36.28
N THR A 48 24.32 -38.29 36.73
CA THR A 48 23.71 -39.55 36.26
C THR A 48 23.20 -39.43 34.81
N GLY A 49 23.19 -40.54 34.07
CA GLY A 49 22.62 -40.58 32.70
C GLY A 49 21.16 -40.16 32.64
N GLU A 50 20.40 -40.35 33.73
CA GLU A 50 19.02 -39.87 33.91
C GLU A 50 18.94 -38.34 33.84
N ASN A 51 19.87 -37.63 34.50
CA ASN A 51 19.92 -36.17 34.48
C ASN A 51 20.22 -35.64 33.07
N VAL A 52 21.13 -36.31 32.35
CA VAL A 52 21.44 -35.98 30.95
C VAL A 52 20.20 -36.14 30.06
N ARG A 53 19.43 -37.21 30.27
CA ARG A 53 18.16 -37.44 29.55
C ARG A 53 17.12 -36.36 29.87
N GLN A 54 16.98 -35.97 31.13
CA GLN A 54 16.06 -34.88 31.51
C GLN A 54 16.46 -33.53 30.90
N ILE A 55 17.76 -33.23 30.82
CA ILE A 55 18.27 -32.01 30.16
C ILE A 55 17.89 -32.03 28.67
N PHE A 56 18.07 -33.17 28.01
CA PHE A 56 17.69 -33.32 26.61
C PHE A 56 16.19 -33.09 26.38
N GLU A 57 15.32 -33.73 27.17
CA GLU A 57 13.87 -33.59 27.04
C GLU A 57 13.38 -32.16 27.33
N ARG A 58 13.92 -31.51 28.37
CA ARG A 58 13.59 -30.11 28.68
C ARG A 58 14.00 -29.18 27.55
N THR A 59 15.18 -29.40 26.99
CA THR A 59 15.68 -28.63 25.86
C THR A 59 14.79 -28.79 24.64
N TYR A 60 14.44 -30.03 24.29
CA TYR A 60 13.57 -30.29 23.16
C TYR A 60 12.21 -29.58 23.31
N LYS A 61 11.61 -29.62 24.50
CA LYS A 61 10.37 -28.89 24.78
C LYS A 61 10.53 -27.38 24.62
N LYS A 62 11.60 -26.79 25.16
CA LYS A 62 11.90 -25.36 25.01
C LYS A 62 12.00 -24.97 23.52
N VAL A 63 12.79 -25.73 22.75
CA VAL A 63 12.99 -25.49 21.31
C VAL A 63 11.67 -25.61 20.55
N LYS A 64 10.88 -26.65 20.85
CA LYS A 64 9.55 -26.86 20.24
C LYS A 64 8.64 -25.65 20.45
N SER A 65 8.51 -25.19 21.69
CA SER A 65 7.67 -24.03 22.01
C SER A 65 8.15 -22.74 21.31
N VAL A 66 9.46 -22.53 21.18
CA VAL A 66 9.99 -21.37 20.45
C VAL A 66 9.66 -21.46 18.97
N THR A 67 9.79 -22.63 18.35
CA THR A 67 9.41 -22.81 16.94
C THR A 67 7.92 -22.62 16.67
N GLU A 68 7.04 -23.03 17.61
CA GLU A 68 5.59 -22.77 17.53
C GLU A 68 5.31 -21.26 17.56
N LEU A 69 5.94 -20.52 18.46
CA LEU A 69 5.83 -19.06 18.52
C LEU A 69 6.36 -18.37 17.25
N LEU A 70 7.46 -18.85 16.68
CA LEU A 70 7.98 -18.33 15.41
C LEU A 70 6.99 -18.56 14.26
N ALA A 71 6.33 -19.72 14.22
CA ALA A 71 5.31 -20.02 13.22
C ALA A 71 4.10 -19.09 13.35
N GLU A 72 3.65 -18.81 14.59
CA GLU A 72 2.58 -17.83 14.84
C GLU A 72 2.99 -16.42 14.37
N ILE A 73 4.22 -15.98 14.65
CA ILE A 73 4.73 -14.68 14.19
C ILE A 73 4.66 -14.59 12.66
N ASP A 74 5.02 -15.65 11.96
CA ASP A 74 4.98 -15.66 10.49
C ASP A 74 3.54 -15.66 9.95
N ASP A 75 2.60 -16.36 10.59
CA ASP A 75 1.16 -16.26 10.27
C ASP A 75 0.64 -14.82 10.43
N TYR A 76 0.98 -14.15 11.54
CA TYR A 76 0.59 -12.76 11.77
C TYR A 76 1.21 -11.80 10.75
N LYS A 77 2.45 -12.02 10.33
CA LYS A 77 3.07 -11.23 9.25
C LYS A 77 2.35 -11.40 7.93
N GLN A 78 1.94 -12.62 7.57
CA GLN A 78 1.17 -12.88 6.35
C GLN A 78 -0.21 -12.18 6.41
N LYS A 79 -0.94 -12.31 7.52
CA LYS A 79 -2.21 -11.59 7.74
C LYS A 79 -2.05 -10.08 7.61
N LEU A 80 -0.98 -9.52 8.15
CA LEU A 80 -0.70 -8.08 8.05
C LEU A 80 -0.44 -7.64 6.60
N GLN A 81 0.26 -8.46 5.81
CA GLN A 81 0.45 -8.18 4.38
C GLN A 81 -0.87 -8.23 3.60
N GLN A 82 -1.71 -9.23 3.88
CA GLN A 82 -3.03 -9.36 3.26
C GLN A 82 -3.90 -8.13 3.57
N LEU A 83 -3.96 -7.74 4.84
CA LEU A 83 -4.78 -6.60 5.27
C LEU A 83 -4.31 -5.28 4.64
N LYS A 84 -2.99 -5.08 4.48
CA LYS A 84 -2.43 -3.92 3.77
C LYS A 84 -2.83 -3.90 2.29
N TYR A 85 -2.85 -5.06 1.65
CA TYR A 85 -3.28 -5.18 0.25
C TYR A 85 -4.77 -4.84 0.11
N ASP A 86 -5.61 -5.44 0.95
CA ASP A 86 -7.06 -5.24 0.92
C ASP A 86 -7.41 -3.77 1.15
N PHE A 87 -6.81 -3.13 2.16
CA PHE A 87 -7.00 -1.70 2.43
C PHE A 87 -6.59 -0.80 1.26
N LYS A 88 -5.48 -1.13 0.57
CA LYS A 88 -5.04 -0.40 -0.62
C LYS A 88 -6.05 -0.53 -1.76
N CYS A 89 -6.61 -1.72 -1.97
CA CYS A 89 -7.64 -1.96 -2.97
C CYS A 89 -8.93 -1.20 -2.64
N GLU A 90 -9.42 -1.27 -1.40
CA GLU A 90 -10.62 -0.56 -0.95
C GLU A 90 -10.48 0.96 -1.08
N THR A 91 -9.38 1.53 -0.59
CA THR A 91 -9.15 2.99 -0.68
C THR A 91 -9.04 3.47 -2.12
N GLN A 92 -8.47 2.69 -3.03
CA GLN A 92 -8.46 3.00 -4.46
C GLN A 92 -9.86 2.96 -5.08
N GLN A 93 -10.70 2.00 -4.71
CA GLN A 93 -12.08 1.91 -5.18
C GLN A 93 -12.93 3.07 -4.66
N ILE A 94 -12.77 3.46 -3.38
CA ILE A 94 -13.49 4.59 -2.79
C ILE A 94 -13.12 5.90 -3.50
N LYS A 95 -11.82 6.14 -3.77
CA LYS A 95 -11.37 7.31 -4.54
C LYS A 95 -11.97 7.33 -5.95
N LYS A 96 -11.97 6.21 -6.66
CA LYS A 96 -12.58 6.12 -8.01
C LYS A 96 -14.09 6.41 -8.00
N ARG A 97 -14.81 5.91 -6.99
CA ARG A 97 -16.26 6.16 -6.84
C ARG A 97 -16.57 7.62 -6.53
N LYS A 98 -15.77 8.27 -5.66
CA LYS A 98 -15.90 9.71 -5.37
C LYS A 98 -15.66 10.56 -6.61
N ASN A 99 -14.55 10.32 -7.31
CA ASN A 99 -14.26 11.06 -8.54
C ASN A 99 -15.36 10.90 -9.58
N LYS A 100 -15.93 9.69 -9.73
CA LYS A 100 -17.03 9.47 -10.68
C LYS A 100 -18.31 10.23 -10.30
N ALA A 101 -18.67 10.25 -9.02
CA ALA A 101 -19.85 10.98 -8.54
C ALA A 101 -19.66 12.51 -8.60
N GLU A 102 -18.46 13.02 -8.28
CA GLU A 102 -18.12 14.44 -8.39
C GLU A 102 -18.16 14.90 -9.86
N ILE A 103 -17.60 14.11 -10.79
CA ILE A 103 -17.69 14.39 -12.24
C ILE A 103 -19.15 14.42 -12.73
N GLU A 104 -19.99 13.46 -12.31
CA GLU A 104 -21.42 13.45 -12.68
C GLU A 104 -22.17 14.66 -12.12
N ILE A 105 -21.88 15.10 -10.90
CA ILE A 105 -22.50 16.28 -10.29
C ILE A 105 -22.06 17.56 -11.01
N ASP A 106 -20.77 17.71 -11.31
CA ASP A 106 -20.23 18.90 -11.95
C ASP A 106 -20.75 19.04 -13.39
N GLN A 107 -20.90 17.94 -14.14
CA GLN A 107 -21.41 17.96 -15.51
C GLN A 107 -22.87 18.44 -15.62
N HIS A 108 -23.71 18.16 -14.62
CA HIS A 108 -25.12 18.57 -14.61
C HIS A 108 -25.37 19.95 -13.99
N LYS A 109 -24.33 20.59 -13.44
CA LYS A 109 -24.46 21.92 -12.83
C LYS A 109 -24.71 22.98 -13.91
N LEU A 110 -25.77 23.77 -13.72
CA LEU A 110 -26.10 24.90 -14.59
C LEU A 110 -25.05 26.01 -14.44
N LEU A 111 -24.61 26.61 -15.56
CA LEU A 111 -23.68 27.75 -15.55
C LEU A 111 -24.27 28.95 -14.80
N ILE A 112 -25.57 29.16 -14.90
CA ILE A 112 -26.30 30.25 -14.22
C ILE A 112 -26.39 30.00 -12.71
N ALA A 113 -26.30 28.75 -12.27
CA ALA A 113 -26.27 28.40 -10.84
C ALA A 113 -24.88 28.55 -10.22
N SER A 114 -23.83 28.80 -11.02
CA SER A 114 -22.53 29.20 -10.51
C SER A 114 -22.60 30.62 -9.93
N HIS A 115 -21.89 30.86 -8.82
CA HIS A 115 -21.72 32.20 -8.26
C HIS A 115 -20.68 33.03 -9.01
N PHE A 116 -20.11 32.51 -10.10
CA PHE A 116 -19.09 33.20 -10.87
C PHE A 116 -19.69 34.37 -11.69
N PRO A 117 -19.19 35.61 -11.51
CA PRO A 117 -19.75 36.79 -12.17
C PRO A 117 -19.20 36.95 -13.60
N PHE A 118 -19.72 36.17 -14.55
CA PHE A 118 -19.39 36.34 -15.95
C PHE A 118 -19.79 37.71 -16.50
N SER A 119 -19.03 38.23 -17.47
CA SER A 119 -19.43 39.42 -18.20
C SER A 119 -20.69 39.16 -19.04
N LYS A 120 -21.47 40.21 -19.31
CA LYS A 120 -22.62 40.15 -20.24
C LYS A 120 -22.23 39.57 -21.60
N ARG A 121 -20.99 39.84 -22.06
CA ARG A 121 -20.45 39.31 -23.31
C ARG A 121 -20.32 37.78 -23.28
N MET A 122 -19.88 37.23 -22.15
CA MET A 122 -19.71 35.78 -21.98
C MET A 122 -21.07 35.09 -21.85
N TYR A 123 -22.01 35.65 -21.09
CA TYR A 123 -23.40 35.16 -21.03
C TYR A 123 -24.07 35.12 -22.41
N SER A 124 -23.99 36.21 -23.18
CA SER A 124 -24.52 36.23 -24.55
C SER A 124 -23.77 35.29 -25.50
N MET A 125 -22.57 34.82 -25.15
CA MET A 125 -21.88 33.79 -25.93
C MET A 125 -22.45 32.40 -25.60
N PHE A 126 -22.65 32.11 -24.31
CA PHE A 126 -23.28 30.87 -23.86
C PHE A 126 -24.70 30.72 -24.43
N GLU A 127 -25.51 31.78 -24.39
CA GLU A 127 -26.85 31.80 -24.99
C GLU A 127 -26.84 31.49 -26.50
N VAL A 128 -25.88 32.02 -27.25
CA VAL A 128 -25.78 31.78 -28.71
C VAL A 128 -25.30 30.36 -29.02
N LEU A 129 -24.50 29.78 -28.13
CA LEU A 129 -23.97 28.43 -28.25
C LEU A 129 -24.88 27.37 -27.60
N ASP A 130 -26.01 27.78 -27.02
CA ASP A 130 -26.96 26.92 -26.30
C ASP A 130 -26.29 26.10 -25.18
N ILE A 131 -25.41 26.77 -24.43
CA ILE A 131 -24.64 26.17 -23.33
C ILE A 131 -25.30 26.58 -22.00
N ASP A 132 -25.97 25.62 -21.38
CA ASP A 132 -26.65 25.80 -20.10
C ASP A 132 -25.90 25.12 -18.94
N THR A 133 -25.16 24.04 -19.22
CA THR A 133 -24.44 23.26 -18.20
C THR A 133 -22.92 23.29 -18.36
N ILE A 134 -22.21 23.01 -17.26
CA ILE A 134 -20.75 22.84 -17.28
C ILE A 134 -20.36 21.66 -18.19
N GLY A 135 -21.16 20.59 -18.24
CA GLY A 135 -20.92 19.46 -19.14
C GLY A 135 -20.89 19.86 -20.60
N GLN A 136 -21.89 20.62 -21.06
CA GLN A 136 -21.93 21.15 -22.44
C GLN A 136 -20.74 22.08 -22.73
N LEU A 137 -20.32 22.87 -21.73
CA LEU A 137 -19.14 23.72 -21.88
C LEU A 137 -17.85 22.89 -22.04
N ALA A 138 -17.74 21.77 -21.32
CA ALA A 138 -16.58 20.88 -21.35
C ALA A 138 -16.49 20.03 -22.63
N GLU A 139 -17.60 19.82 -23.35
CA GLU A 139 -17.60 19.15 -24.66
C GLU A 139 -16.86 19.96 -25.74
N ILE A 140 -16.77 21.28 -25.58
CA ILE A 140 -16.06 22.14 -26.51
C ILE A 140 -14.56 22.10 -26.20
N PRO A 141 -13.70 21.64 -27.13
CA PRO A 141 -12.27 21.62 -26.90
C PRO A 141 -11.74 23.03 -26.64
N LEU A 142 -10.89 23.20 -25.62
CA LEU A 142 -10.34 24.51 -25.23
C LEU A 142 -9.71 25.29 -26.40
N LYS A 143 -9.08 24.58 -27.35
CA LYS A 143 -8.48 25.15 -28.56
C LYS A 143 -9.52 25.74 -29.52
N SER A 144 -10.72 25.16 -29.57
CA SER A 144 -11.80 25.59 -30.47
C SER A 144 -12.44 26.91 -30.05
N PHE A 145 -12.28 27.33 -28.79
CA PHE A 145 -12.82 28.62 -28.34
C PHE A 145 -12.22 29.81 -29.09
N GLY A 146 -10.97 29.71 -29.56
CA GLY A 146 -10.33 30.74 -30.37
C GLY A 146 -11.04 31.01 -31.71
N CYS A 147 -11.78 30.02 -32.22
CA CYS A 147 -12.52 30.14 -33.48
C CYS A 147 -13.81 30.96 -33.35
N PHE A 148 -14.31 31.19 -32.13
CA PHE A 148 -15.52 31.99 -31.95
C PHE A 148 -15.21 33.48 -32.09
N ARG A 149 -15.85 34.13 -33.07
CA ARG A 149 -15.67 35.57 -33.36
C ARG A 149 -15.77 36.47 -32.11
N ARG A 150 -16.63 36.12 -31.16
CA ARG A 150 -16.87 36.88 -29.92
C ARG A 150 -15.94 36.49 -28.76
N PHE A 151 -15.21 35.39 -28.85
CA PHE A 151 -14.25 34.97 -27.83
C PHE A 151 -12.93 35.73 -28.03
N LYS A 152 -12.56 36.54 -27.04
CA LYS A 152 -11.35 37.39 -27.06
C LYS A 152 -10.61 37.27 -25.72
N GLY A 153 -9.49 38.00 -25.58
CA GLY A 153 -8.60 37.95 -24.41
C GLY A 153 -9.34 37.94 -23.07
N GLN A 154 -10.35 38.81 -22.96
CA GLN A 154 -11.17 38.94 -21.76
C GLN A 154 -12.05 37.69 -21.50
N CYS A 155 -12.68 37.13 -22.53
CA CYS A 155 -13.47 35.90 -22.43
C CYS A 155 -12.61 34.70 -22.01
N LYS A 156 -11.37 34.60 -22.51
CA LYS A 156 -10.43 33.55 -22.08
C LYS A 156 -10.05 33.69 -20.61
N LYS A 157 -9.76 34.92 -20.15
CA LYS A 157 -9.45 35.17 -18.74
C LYS A 157 -10.63 34.80 -17.85
N GLU A 158 -11.84 35.17 -18.25
CA GLU A 158 -13.08 34.81 -17.54
C GLU A 158 -13.30 33.29 -17.52
N LEU A 159 -13.08 32.60 -18.65
CA LEU A 159 -13.21 31.15 -18.71
C LEU A 159 -12.16 30.42 -17.87
N ILE A 160 -10.90 30.87 -17.87
CA ILE A 160 -9.85 30.33 -16.99
C ILE A 160 -10.23 30.54 -15.53
N ALA A 161 -10.62 31.76 -15.17
CA ALA A 161 -10.99 32.09 -13.80
C ALA A 161 -12.23 31.31 -13.33
N PHE A 162 -13.19 31.05 -14.22
CA PHE A 162 -14.34 30.20 -13.93
C PHE A 162 -13.94 28.76 -13.66
N ILE A 163 -13.10 28.18 -14.53
CA ILE A 163 -12.63 26.80 -14.40
C ILE A 163 -11.85 26.60 -13.08
N GLU A 164 -11.01 27.57 -12.71
CA GLU A 164 -10.28 27.57 -11.44
C GLU A 164 -11.18 27.85 -10.22
N PHE A 165 -12.19 28.72 -10.36
CA PHE A 165 -13.14 29.04 -9.29
C PHE A 165 -14.05 27.87 -8.93
N GLU A 166 -14.53 27.13 -9.93
CA GLU A 166 -15.36 25.94 -9.74
C GLU A 166 -14.54 24.67 -9.50
N ASN A 167 -13.20 24.72 -9.60
CA ASN A 167 -12.28 23.59 -9.44
C ASN A 167 -12.62 22.41 -10.38
N ILE A 168 -12.96 22.76 -11.63
CA ILE A 168 -13.39 21.84 -12.70
C ILE A 168 -12.32 21.64 -13.76
N GLU A 169 -11.04 21.92 -13.47
CA GLU A 169 -9.92 21.75 -14.42
C GLU A 169 -9.86 20.34 -15.00
N HIS A 170 -10.27 19.34 -14.20
CA HIS A 170 -10.27 17.94 -14.56
C HIS A 170 -11.24 17.60 -15.71
N LEU A 171 -12.24 18.44 -15.99
CA LEU A 171 -13.17 18.29 -17.12
C LEU A 171 -12.58 18.77 -18.44
N PHE A 172 -11.53 19.60 -18.41
CA PHE A 172 -10.97 20.24 -19.60
C PHE A 172 -9.57 19.72 -19.93
N GLU A 173 -9.49 18.85 -20.94
CA GLU A 173 -8.22 18.25 -21.35
C GLU A 173 -7.21 19.33 -21.82
N GLY A 174 -6.00 19.31 -21.24
CA GLY A 174 -4.92 20.24 -21.60
C GLY A 174 -5.06 21.65 -21.01
N PHE A 175 -5.95 21.87 -20.04
CA PHE A 175 -6.18 23.19 -19.42
C PHE A 175 -4.90 23.88 -18.92
N SER A 176 -4.03 23.16 -18.21
CA SER A 176 -2.77 23.69 -17.66
C SER A 176 -1.84 24.31 -18.72
N VAL A 177 -1.87 23.77 -19.94
CA VAL A 177 -1.09 24.30 -21.07
C VAL A 177 -1.86 25.40 -21.78
N TRP A 178 -3.17 25.23 -21.99
CA TRP A 178 -3.98 26.19 -22.71
C TRP A 178 -4.08 27.54 -21.99
N LYS A 179 -4.10 27.55 -20.65
CA LYS A 179 -4.22 28.80 -19.87
C LYS A 179 -3.03 29.75 -20.04
N THR A 180 -1.86 29.23 -20.40
CA THR A 180 -0.62 30.01 -20.60
C THR A 180 -0.43 30.44 -22.06
N GLN A 181 -1.18 29.87 -23.01
CA GLN A 181 -1.10 30.23 -24.42
C GLN A 181 -1.83 31.56 -24.71
N PRO A 182 -1.32 32.42 -25.62
CA PRO A 182 -2.08 33.56 -26.12
C PRO A 182 -3.31 33.11 -26.93
N ILE A 183 -4.27 34.02 -27.13
CA ILE A 183 -5.34 33.81 -28.11
C ILE A 183 -4.84 34.33 -29.44
N GLU A 184 -4.91 33.51 -30.48
CA GLU A 184 -4.69 33.92 -31.87
C GLU A 184 -5.89 34.71 -32.42
#